data_AF-A0A7J9GGP9-F1
#
_entry.id   AF-A0A7J9GGP9-F1
#
_cell.length_a   1.000
_cell.length_b   1.000
_cell.length_c   1.000
_cell.angle_alpha   90.00
_cell.angle_beta   90.00
_cell.angle_gamma   90.00
#
_symmetry.space_group_name_H-M   'P 1'
#
loop_
_entity.id
_entity.type
_entity.pdbx_description
1 polymer ?
#
loop_
_entity_poly.entity_id
_entity_poly.type
_entity_poly.pdbx_seq_one_letter_code
_entity_poly.pdbx_strand_id
1 'polypeptide(L)'
;MVFSSSATVYGQPEKIPCVEDFELKAMNPYGRTKLFLEEIARDIQKAEPDWRIILLRYFNPVGAHESGKIGEDPKGIPNNLMPYIQQVAVGRLPELNVYGHDYPTKDGSAIRDYIHVMDLADGHTAALRKLFTTESIGDQFISFSCLVLEMKADSSSFWKFLRVVLNVFVLSGCVAYNLGTGCGTSVLEMVAAFEKASLKVNVVSFLLSPSRSLSLVIKFLVLKLLQKIPIKLCPRRPGDATAVYASTEKAQRELGWKAKYGVAEMCRDQWKWASSNPWGYQSKKP
;
A
#
# COMPACT_ATOMS: atom_id res chain seq x y z
N MET A 1 11.62 -7.51 13.10
CA MET A 1 11.44 -7.58 11.64
C MET A 1 10.18 -6.83 11.23
N VAL A 2 10.25 -6.02 10.17
CA VAL A 2 9.06 -5.50 9.48
C VAL A 2 9.00 -6.18 8.11
N PHE A 3 7.88 -6.84 7.82
CA PHE A 3 7.71 -7.59 6.58
C PHE A 3 6.66 -6.93 5.68
N SER A 4 7.02 -6.79 4.41
CA SER A 4 6.14 -6.31 3.34
C SER A 4 5.18 -7.40 2.87
N SER A 5 4.03 -7.48 3.51
CA SER A 5 2.90 -8.28 3.03
C SER A 5 2.02 -7.47 2.07
N SER A 6 0.83 -7.97 1.74
CA SER A 6 -0.04 -7.43 0.69
C SER A 6 -1.48 -7.80 0.95
N ALA A 7 -2.43 -6.90 0.66
CA ALA A 7 -3.87 -7.17 0.73
C ALA A 7 -4.31 -8.37 -0.12
N THR A 8 -3.49 -8.81 -1.08
CA THR A 8 -3.73 -10.04 -1.85
C THR A 8 -3.81 -11.30 -1.00
N VAL A 9 -3.31 -11.29 0.25
CA VAL A 9 -3.46 -12.43 1.18
C VAL A 9 -4.93 -12.66 1.55
N TYR A 10 -5.79 -11.64 1.45
CA TYR A 10 -7.23 -11.76 1.68
C TYR A 10 -8.00 -12.40 0.53
N GLY A 11 -7.41 -12.45 -0.68
CA GLY A 11 -8.10 -12.95 -1.86
C GLY A 11 -9.32 -12.13 -2.25
N GLN A 12 -10.47 -12.80 -2.39
CA GLN A 12 -11.78 -12.17 -2.56
C GLN A 12 -12.48 -12.15 -1.20
N PRO A 13 -12.42 -11.04 -0.45
CA PRO A 13 -13.04 -10.97 0.86
C PRO A 13 -14.57 -11.00 0.74
N GLU A 14 -15.23 -11.65 1.70
CA GLU A 14 -16.71 -11.70 1.77
C GLU A 14 -17.31 -10.37 2.21
N LYS A 15 -16.56 -9.61 3.01
CA LYS A 15 -16.94 -8.31 3.56
C LYS A 15 -15.81 -7.32 3.38
N ILE A 16 -16.18 -6.06 3.24
CA ILE A 16 -15.27 -4.92 3.14
C ILE A 16 -15.85 -3.80 4.02
N PRO A 17 -15.02 -3.02 4.75
CA PRO A 17 -13.55 -3.03 4.74
C PRO A 17 -12.91 -4.30 5.36
N CYS A 18 -11.71 -4.66 4.90
CA CYS A 18 -10.95 -5.80 5.41
C CYS A 18 -10.28 -5.47 6.74
N VAL A 19 -10.58 -6.23 7.80
CA VAL A 19 -9.85 -6.17 9.08
C VAL A 19 -8.73 -7.23 9.12
N GLU A 20 -7.78 -7.10 10.03
CA GLU A 20 -6.60 -7.97 10.11
C GLU A 20 -6.91 -9.43 10.45
N ASP A 21 -8.03 -9.68 11.14
CA ASP A 21 -8.45 -10.99 11.64
C ASP A 21 -9.29 -11.80 10.64
N PHE A 22 -9.56 -11.24 9.45
CA PHE A 22 -10.23 -12.00 8.39
C PHE A 22 -9.43 -13.21 7.95
N GLU A 23 -10.15 -14.24 7.48
CA GLU A 23 -9.56 -15.41 6.85
C GLU A 23 -8.69 -15.00 5.65
N LEU A 24 -7.53 -15.63 5.52
CA LEU A 24 -6.58 -15.37 4.46
C LEU A 24 -6.66 -16.47 3.40
N LYS A 25 -7.02 -16.09 2.18
CA LYS A 25 -7.23 -17.02 1.07
C LYS A 25 -6.75 -16.44 -0.26
N ALA A 26 -5.44 -16.47 -0.48
CA ALA A 26 -4.85 -15.96 -1.71
C ALA A 26 -5.41 -16.65 -2.99
N MET A 27 -5.63 -15.86 -4.04
CA MET A 27 -6.21 -16.34 -5.31
C MET A 27 -5.20 -16.46 -6.47
N ASN A 28 -3.93 -16.09 -6.23
CA ASN A 28 -2.89 -16.12 -7.24
C ASN A 28 -1.52 -16.45 -6.61
N PRO A 29 -0.52 -16.88 -7.41
CA PRO A 29 0.79 -17.26 -6.89
C PRO A 29 1.48 -16.17 -6.08
N TYR A 30 1.41 -14.90 -6.52
CA TYR A 30 2.00 -13.77 -5.78
C TYR A 30 1.40 -13.62 -4.37
N GLY A 31 0.07 -13.60 -4.27
CA GLY A 31 -0.63 -13.55 -2.99
C GLY A 31 -0.33 -14.77 -2.13
N ARG A 32 -0.21 -15.96 -2.74
CA ARG A 32 0.09 -17.19 -2.00
C ARG A 32 1.50 -17.17 -1.43
N THR A 33 2.49 -16.66 -2.17
CA THR A 33 3.85 -16.45 -1.66
C THR A 33 3.85 -15.50 -0.46
N LYS A 34 3.11 -14.38 -0.52
CA LYS A 34 3.00 -13.47 0.63
C LYS A 34 2.37 -14.14 1.85
N LEU A 35 1.32 -14.94 1.64
CA LEU A 35 0.67 -15.70 2.71
C LEU A 35 1.60 -16.75 3.31
N PHE A 36 2.35 -17.51 2.50
CA PHE A 36 3.36 -18.44 3.01
C PHE A 36 4.43 -17.74 3.86
N LEU A 37 4.86 -16.55 3.46
CA LEU A 37 5.84 -15.79 4.23
C LEU A 37 5.25 -15.26 5.55
N GLU A 38 3.95 -14.95 5.62
CA GLU A 38 3.29 -14.66 6.89
C GLU A 38 3.21 -15.90 7.80
N GLU A 39 2.88 -17.06 7.25
CA GLU A 39 2.85 -18.35 7.99
C GLU A 39 4.24 -18.67 8.56
N ILE A 40 5.28 -18.61 7.72
CA ILE A 40 6.68 -18.81 8.14
C ILE A 40 7.09 -17.82 9.22
N ALA A 41 6.71 -16.54 9.10
CA ALA A 41 7.01 -15.54 10.11
C ALA A 41 6.35 -15.88 11.46
N ARG A 42 5.11 -16.36 11.45
CA ARG A 42 4.43 -16.82 12.68
C ARG A 42 5.10 -18.06 13.27
N ASP A 43 5.54 -18.99 12.43
CA ASP A 43 6.28 -20.18 12.88
C ASP A 43 7.63 -19.81 13.51
N ILE A 44 8.36 -18.85 12.92
CA ILE A 44 9.60 -18.31 13.50
C ILE A 44 9.32 -17.71 14.88
N GLN A 45 8.31 -16.86 15.02
CA GLN A 45 8.00 -16.24 16.31
C GLN A 45 7.51 -17.27 17.35
N LYS A 46 6.80 -18.31 16.92
CA LYS A 46 6.39 -19.40 17.80
C LYS A 46 7.58 -20.22 18.29
N ALA A 47 8.57 -20.45 17.43
CA ALA A 47 9.78 -21.20 17.77
C ALA A 47 10.78 -20.38 18.61
N GLU A 48 10.89 -19.09 18.32
CA GLU A 48 11.82 -18.16 18.96
C GLU A 48 11.03 -16.94 19.52
N PRO A 49 10.49 -17.05 20.75
CA PRO A 49 9.55 -16.08 21.29
C PRO A 49 10.05 -14.64 21.31
N ASP A 50 11.37 -14.42 21.44
CA ASP A 50 12.04 -13.10 21.43
C ASP A 50 11.86 -12.32 20.11
N TRP A 51 11.47 -13.00 19.03
CA TRP A 51 11.25 -12.34 17.75
C TRP A 51 10.05 -11.41 17.79
N ARG A 52 10.29 -10.15 17.42
CA ARG A 52 9.24 -9.15 17.18
C ARG A 52 9.04 -8.97 15.69
N ILE A 53 7.89 -9.39 15.18
CA ILE A 53 7.55 -9.36 13.76
C ILE A 53 6.29 -8.52 13.53
N ILE A 54 6.40 -7.52 12.66
CA ILE A 54 5.26 -6.76 12.17
C ILE A 54 5.06 -7.09 10.68
N LEU A 55 3.87 -7.58 10.36
CA LEU A 55 3.41 -7.89 9.01
C LEU A 55 2.59 -6.70 8.50
N LEU A 56 3.14 -5.91 7.59
CA LEU A 56 2.42 -4.78 7.01
C LEU A 56 1.75 -5.22 5.71
N ARG A 57 0.41 -5.31 5.71
CA ARG A 57 -0.39 -5.67 4.54
C ARG A 57 -0.72 -4.39 3.78
N TYR A 58 0.06 -4.09 2.75
CA TYR A 58 -0.18 -2.92 1.92
C TYR A 58 -1.37 -3.16 1.00
N PHE A 59 -2.14 -2.11 0.77
CA PHE A 59 -3.12 -2.11 -0.32
C PHE A 59 -2.43 -1.67 -1.61
N ASN A 60 -2.89 -0.64 -2.31
CA ASN A 60 -2.36 -0.27 -3.62
C ASN A 60 -1.54 1.02 -3.54
N PRO A 61 -0.23 0.96 -3.25
CA PRO A 61 0.62 2.15 -3.22
C PRO A 61 0.73 2.81 -4.58
N VAL A 62 0.56 4.13 -4.60
CA VAL A 62 0.64 5.00 -5.78
C VAL A 62 1.20 6.36 -5.38
N GLY A 63 1.49 7.22 -6.35
CA GLY A 63 2.07 8.54 -6.11
C GLY A 63 3.58 8.54 -6.24
N ALA A 64 4.18 9.68 -5.91
CA ALA A 64 5.61 9.88 -5.93
C ALA A 64 6.02 10.82 -4.80
N HIS A 65 7.32 11.01 -4.60
CA HIS A 65 7.76 12.03 -3.65
C HIS A 65 7.41 13.42 -4.20
N GLU A 66 6.94 14.32 -3.32
CA GLU A 66 6.48 15.67 -3.66
C GLU A 66 7.50 16.49 -4.47
N SER A 67 8.79 16.17 -4.36
CA SER A 67 9.85 16.81 -5.16
C SER A 67 9.71 16.59 -6.67
N GLY A 68 9.05 15.51 -7.10
CA GLY A 68 9.07 15.03 -8.49
C GLY A 68 10.41 14.45 -8.96
N LYS A 69 11.37 14.21 -8.05
CA LYS A 69 12.70 13.66 -8.36
C LYS A 69 12.83 12.15 -8.16
N ILE A 70 11.90 11.55 -7.42
CA ILE A 70 11.83 10.10 -7.21
C ILE A 70 10.38 9.65 -7.30
N GLY A 71 10.15 8.56 -8.01
CA GLY A 71 8.85 7.92 -8.20
C GLY A 71 8.99 6.52 -8.78
N GLU A 72 7.85 5.93 -9.16
CA GLU A 72 7.82 4.56 -9.70
C GLU A 72 8.32 4.53 -11.15
N ASP A 73 9.28 3.63 -11.43
CA ASP A 73 9.89 3.43 -12.74
C ASP A 73 10.14 1.93 -13.00
N PRO A 74 9.10 1.16 -13.32
CA PRO A 74 9.25 -0.25 -13.60
C PRO A 74 9.90 -0.48 -14.97
N LYS A 75 10.68 -1.55 -15.09
CA LYS A 75 11.26 -1.98 -16.37
C LYS A 75 10.19 -2.64 -17.23
N GLY A 76 10.17 -2.31 -18.53
CA GLY A 76 9.23 -2.88 -19.50
C GLY A 76 7.81 -2.31 -19.38
N ILE A 77 6.82 -3.09 -19.82
CA ILE A 77 5.41 -2.71 -19.72
C ILE A 77 4.96 -2.88 -18.26
N PRO A 78 4.44 -1.83 -17.61
CA PRO A 78 4.04 -1.91 -16.21
C PRO A 78 2.83 -2.84 -15.99
N ASN A 79 2.91 -3.66 -14.94
CA ASN A 79 1.78 -4.51 -14.51
C ASN A 79 0.79 -3.80 -13.59
N ASN A 80 1.23 -2.73 -12.93
CA ASN A 80 0.44 -1.90 -12.01
C ASN A 80 -0.26 -0.78 -12.78
N LEU A 81 -1.43 -0.36 -12.29
CA LEU A 81 -2.27 0.64 -12.96
C LEU A 81 -1.56 1.99 -13.13
N MET A 82 -1.04 2.57 -12.04
CA MET A 82 -0.50 3.93 -12.11
C MET A 82 0.74 4.13 -12.98
N PRO A 83 1.78 3.28 -12.92
CA PRO A 83 2.92 3.43 -13.81
C PRO A 83 2.55 3.14 -15.28
N TYR A 84 1.47 2.39 -15.53
CA TYR A 84 0.94 2.24 -16.89
C TYR A 84 0.26 3.54 -17.34
N ILE A 85 -0.71 4.05 -16.56
CA ILE A 85 -1.41 5.32 -16.87
C ILE A 85 -0.40 6.44 -17.14
N GLN A 86 0.63 6.59 -16.29
CA GLN A 86 1.61 7.64 -16.47
C GLN A 86 2.39 7.49 -17.78
N GLN A 87 2.75 6.26 -18.18
CA GLN A 87 3.48 6.00 -19.43
C GLN A 87 2.62 6.32 -20.66
N VAL A 88 1.31 6.07 -20.61
CA VAL A 88 0.38 6.49 -21.66
C VAL A 88 0.30 8.02 -21.70
N ALA A 89 0.17 8.67 -20.54
CA ALA A 89 0.05 10.12 -20.44
C ALA A 89 1.28 10.88 -20.97
N VAL A 90 2.48 10.34 -20.80
CA VAL A 90 3.73 10.91 -21.36
C VAL A 90 4.03 10.43 -22.79
N GLY A 91 3.15 9.60 -23.38
CA GLY A 91 3.27 9.14 -24.77
C GLY A 91 4.25 7.97 -24.99
N ARG A 92 4.65 7.25 -23.95
CA ARG A 92 5.48 6.02 -24.06
C ARG A 92 4.70 4.82 -24.53
N LEU A 93 3.42 4.76 -24.17
CA LEU A 93 2.51 3.69 -24.54
C LEU A 93 1.29 4.30 -25.25
N PRO A 94 0.71 3.61 -26.25
CA PRO A 94 -0.38 4.18 -27.05
C PRO A 94 -1.70 4.25 -26.27
N GLU A 95 -1.97 3.26 -25.41
CA GLU A 95 -3.23 3.13 -24.68
C GLU A 95 -3.05 2.30 -23.39
N LEU A 96 -3.98 2.49 -22.45
CA LEU A 96 -4.07 1.77 -21.18
C LEU A 96 -5.00 0.56 -21.34
N ASN A 97 -4.51 -0.62 -20.96
CA ASN A 97 -5.37 -1.80 -20.82
C ASN A 97 -6.11 -1.76 -19.48
N VAL A 98 -7.44 -1.72 -19.51
CA VAL A 98 -8.29 -1.84 -18.32
C VAL A 98 -8.87 -3.25 -18.27
N TYR A 99 -8.42 -4.02 -17.27
CA TYR A 99 -8.79 -5.43 -17.12
C TYR A 99 -10.09 -5.60 -16.32
N GLY A 100 -11.12 -6.13 -16.99
CA GLY A 100 -12.45 -6.33 -16.42
C GLY A 100 -13.30 -5.05 -16.48
N HIS A 101 -14.48 -5.20 -17.07
CA HIS A 101 -15.45 -4.13 -17.33
C HIS A 101 -16.89 -4.57 -16.98
N ASP A 102 -16.99 -5.71 -16.30
CA ASP A 102 -18.23 -6.43 -15.99
C ASP A 102 -18.27 -6.85 -14.51
N TYR A 103 -17.40 -6.30 -13.67
CA TYR A 103 -17.49 -6.49 -12.22
C TYR A 103 -18.80 -5.90 -11.69
N PRO A 104 -19.38 -6.46 -10.61
CA PRO A 104 -20.60 -5.92 -9.99
C PRO A 104 -20.28 -4.66 -9.15
N THR A 105 -19.69 -3.65 -9.80
CA THR A 105 -19.35 -2.33 -9.26
C THR A 105 -20.04 -1.26 -10.09
N LYS A 106 -20.06 -0.02 -9.59
CA LYS A 106 -20.82 1.09 -10.21
C LYS A 106 -20.47 1.33 -11.68
N ASP A 107 -19.21 1.18 -12.07
CA ASP A 107 -18.71 1.43 -13.43
C ASP A 107 -18.17 0.18 -14.13
N GLY A 108 -18.42 -1.01 -13.56
CA GLY A 108 -17.95 -2.29 -14.08
C GLY A 108 -16.47 -2.59 -13.86
N SER A 109 -15.68 -1.63 -13.34
CA SER A 109 -14.25 -1.80 -13.09
C SER A 109 -13.95 -2.17 -11.64
N ALA A 110 -12.82 -2.83 -11.40
CA ALA A 110 -12.46 -3.31 -10.07
C ALA A 110 -12.17 -2.15 -9.09
N ILE A 111 -12.50 -2.32 -7.82
CA ILE A 111 -12.29 -1.32 -6.76
C ILE A 111 -11.08 -1.68 -5.91
N ARG A 112 -10.22 -0.70 -5.63
CA ARG A 112 -9.00 -0.84 -4.83
C ARG A 112 -8.89 0.29 -3.82
N ASP A 113 -8.19 0.05 -2.72
CA ASP A 113 -7.74 1.09 -1.80
C ASP A 113 -6.37 1.59 -2.22
N TYR A 114 -6.34 2.75 -2.86
CA TYR A 114 -5.09 3.40 -3.24
C TYR A 114 -4.56 4.21 -2.08
N ILE A 115 -3.27 4.03 -1.78
CA ILE A 115 -2.57 4.72 -0.70
C ILE A 115 -1.37 5.46 -1.26
N HIS A 116 -1.12 6.67 -0.78
CA HIS A 116 0.04 7.44 -1.21
C HIS A 116 1.33 6.76 -0.73
N VAL A 117 2.31 6.61 -1.61
CA VAL A 117 3.57 5.90 -1.32
C VAL A 117 4.33 6.52 -0.13
N MET A 118 4.21 7.84 0.05
CA MET A 118 4.78 8.54 1.22
C MET A 118 4.04 8.23 2.53
N ASP A 119 2.71 8.09 2.52
CA ASP A 119 1.97 7.63 3.71
C ASP A 119 2.37 6.19 4.05
N LEU A 120 2.55 5.35 3.02
CA LEU A 120 3.01 3.99 3.21
C LEU A 120 4.43 3.94 3.81
N ALA A 121 5.34 4.82 3.35
CA ALA A 121 6.68 4.96 3.93
C ALA A 121 6.63 5.44 5.39
N ASP A 122 5.75 6.40 5.71
CA ASP A 122 5.48 6.82 7.10
C ASP A 122 4.99 5.64 7.96
N GLY A 123 4.18 4.74 7.38
CA GLY A 123 3.69 3.53 8.04
C GLY A 123 4.80 2.57 8.47
N HIS A 124 5.87 2.48 7.68
CA HIS A 124 7.06 1.72 8.06
C HIS A 124 7.80 2.36 9.22
N THR A 125 7.92 3.69 9.21
CA THR A 125 8.55 4.43 10.30
C THR A 125 7.76 4.24 11.60
N ALA A 126 6.43 4.25 11.53
CA ALA A 126 5.56 3.98 12.68
C ALA A 126 5.72 2.54 13.19
N ALA A 127 5.78 1.55 12.28
CA ALA A 127 6.02 0.15 12.64
C ALA A 127 7.41 -0.06 13.28
N LEU A 128 8.46 0.54 12.73
CA LEU A 128 9.81 0.50 13.31
C LEU A 128 9.84 1.18 14.67
N ARG A 129 9.20 2.34 14.83
CA ARG A 129 9.07 3.00 16.14
C ARG A 129 8.46 2.05 17.15
N LYS A 130 7.32 1.42 16.83
CA LYS A 130 6.69 0.41 17.70
C LYS A 130 7.68 -0.72 18.05
N LEU A 131 8.38 -1.28 17.06
CA LEU A 131 9.39 -2.33 17.30
C LEU A 131 10.51 -1.91 18.27
N PHE A 132 10.94 -0.66 18.26
CA PHE A 132 12.04 -0.21 19.10
C PHE A 132 11.62 0.39 20.44
N THR A 133 10.37 0.85 20.56
CA THR A 133 9.89 1.53 21.78
C THR A 133 8.97 0.69 22.65
N THR A 134 8.45 -0.44 22.16
CA THR A 134 7.57 -1.31 22.96
C THR A 134 8.20 -2.68 23.18
N GLU A 135 8.11 -3.18 24.40
CA GLU A 135 8.59 -4.52 24.75
C GLU A 135 7.72 -5.58 24.05
N SER A 136 6.39 -5.45 24.13
CA SER A 136 5.42 -6.27 23.38
C SER A 136 4.85 -5.53 22.17
N ILE A 137 4.55 -6.27 21.09
CA ILE A 137 3.95 -5.72 19.87
C ILE A 137 2.63 -6.40 19.45
N GLY A 138 2.17 -7.43 20.15
CA GLY A 138 0.90 -8.14 19.87
C GLY A 138 -0.12 -8.01 21.00
N ASP A 139 -1.35 -8.47 20.75
CA ASP A 139 -2.38 -8.55 21.79
C ASP A 139 -1.88 -9.43 22.95
N GLN A 140 -2.00 -8.91 24.16
CA GLN A 140 -1.69 -9.62 25.39
C GLN A 140 -2.71 -10.75 25.59
N PHE A 141 -2.54 -11.88 24.93
CA PHE A 141 -3.03 -13.13 25.52
C PHE A 141 -2.10 -13.45 26.69
N ILE A 142 -2.37 -12.83 27.84
CA ILE A 142 -1.96 -13.40 29.11
C ILE A 142 -2.66 -14.75 29.17
N SER A 143 -1.95 -15.81 28.77
CA SER A 143 -2.38 -17.15 29.09
C SER A 143 -2.21 -17.30 30.60
N PHE A 144 -3.30 -17.09 31.34
CA PHE A 144 -3.42 -17.41 32.76
C PHE A 144 -3.38 -18.93 33.02
N SER A 145 -2.58 -19.69 32.25
CA SER A 145 -2.43 -21.13 32.39
C SER A 145 -1.12 -21.55 33.07
N CYS A 146 -0.21 -20.63 33.40
CA CYS A 146 0.96 -20.98 34.21
C CYS A 146 0.65 -20.91 35.71
N LEU A 147 0.11 -22.03 36.19
CA LEU A 147 0.45 -22.65 37.48
C LEU A 147 0.26 -21.77 38.73
N VAL A 148 -0.98 -21.71 39.26
CA VAL A 148 -1.15 -21.58 40.72
C VAL A 148 -0.82 -22.95 41.33
N LEU A 149 0.47 -23.21 41.59
CA LEU A 149 0.86 -24.23 42.55
C LEU A 149 1.09 -23.54 43.89
N GLU A 150 0.15 -23.71 44.81
CA GLU A 150 0.38 -23.51 46.24
C GLU A 150 1.52 -24.42 46.68
N MET A 151 2.69 -23.87 47.00
CA MET A 151 3.71 -24.60 47.74
C MET A 151 4.33 -23.76 48.86
N LYS A 152 4.44 -24.42 50.01
CA LYS A 152 4.95 -23.92 51.29
C LYS A 152 6.38 -23.40 51.15
N ALA A 153 6.62 -22.27 51.81
CA ALA A 153 7.86 -21.52 51.75
C ALA A 153 9.07 -22.24 52.38
N ASP A 154 10.17 -22.34 51.62
CA ASP A 154 11.52 -22.33 52.15
C ASP A 154 12.31 -21.17 51.51
N SER A 155 12.92 -20.35 52.36
CA SER A 155 13.34 -18.97 52.11
C SER A 155 14.53 -18.80 51.15
N SER A 156 15.28 -19.87 50.87
CA SER A 156 16.46 -19.84 49.98
C SER A 156 16.14 -20.20 48.52
N SER A 157 15.07 -20.97 48.30
CA SER A 157 14.61 -21.41 46.97
C SER A 157 13.60 -20.45 46.36
N PHE A 158 12.90 -19.67 47.20
CA PHE A 158 11.89 -18.69 46.80
C PHE A 158 12.44 -17.64 45.82
N TRP A 159 13.62 -17.08 46.10
CA TRP A 159 14.23 -16.05 45.24
C TRP A 159 14.81 -16.60 43.93
N LYS A 160 15.33 -17.84 43.94
CA LYS A 160 15.78 -18.52 42.70
C LYS A 160 14.59 -18.88 41.81
N PHE A 161 13.47 -19.31 42.38
CA PHE A 161 12.26 -19.66 41.63
C PHE A 161 11.47 -18.42 41.17
N LEU A 162 11.41 -17.35 41.97
CA LEU A 162 10.81 -16.07 41.58
C LEU A 162 11.53 -15.48 40.34
N ARG A 163 12.85 -15.66 40.23
CA ARG A 163 13.64 -15.27 39.06
C ARG A 163 13.35 -16.13 37.82
N VAL A 164 12.93 -17.38 38.01
CA VAL A 164 12.47 -18.27 36.92
C VAL A 164 11.06 -17.91 36.49
N VAL A 165 10.14 -17.62 37.42
CA VAL A 165 8.75 -17.25 37.13
C VAL A 165 8.63 -15.84 36.53
N LEU A 166 9.48 -14.89 36.94
CA LEU A 166 9.52 -13.54 36.34
C LEU A 166 10.18 -13.51 34.94
N ASN A 167 11.00 -14.51 34.59
CA ASN A 167 11.54 -14.68 33.24
C ASN A 167 10.55 -15.34 32.26
N VAL A 168 9.34 -15.71 32.70
CA VAL A 168 8.27 -16.27 31.85
C VAL A 168 7.30 -15.17 31.39
N PHE A 169 7.77 -13.93 31.27
CA PHE A 169 7.08 -12.90 30.48
C PHE A 169 7.94 -12.57 29.26
N VAL A 170 8.05 -13.53 28.34
CA VAL A 170 8.62 -13.22 27.02
C VAL A 170 7.58 -12.43 26.24
N LEU A 171 7.64 -11.11 26.40
CA LEU A 171 6.85 -10.16 25.64
C LEU A 171 7.52 -9.96 24.28
N SER A 172 7.05 -10.71 23.28
CA SER A 172 7.38 -10.54 21.86
C SER A 172 6.38 -11.32 21.02
N GLY A 173 6.10 -10.87 19.79
CA GLY A 173 4.88 -11.26 19.08
C GLY A 173 4.94 -11.04 17.57
N CYS A 174 3.96 -11.59 16.87
CA CYS A 174 3.78 -11.43 15.42
C CYS A 174 2.41 -10.80 15.13
N VAL A 175 2.40 -9.52 14.77
CA VAL A 175 1.16 -8.74 14.54
C VAL A 175 1.05 -8.29 13.09
N ALA A 176 -0.17 -8.25 12.56
CA ALA A 176 -0.45 -7.68 11.25
C ALA A 176 -1.11 -6.30 11.37
N TYR A 177 -0.84 -5.42 10.41
CA TYR A 177 -1.52 -4.15 10.21
C TYR A 177 -1.87 -3.94 8.74
N ASN A 178 -3.09 -3.49 8.49
CA ASN A 178 -3.50 -3.01 7.19
C ASN A 178 -3.04 -1.57 6.97
N LEU A 179 -2.28 -1.34 5.90
CA LEU A 179 -1.86 0.00 5.47
C LEU A 179 -2.59 0.37 4.18
N GLY A 180 -3.69 1.09 4.36
CA GLY A 180 -4.54 1.67 3.32
C GLY A 180 -5.12 3.01 3.77
N THR A 181 -6.03 3.57 2.97
CA THR A 181 -6.80 4.78 3.32
C THR A 181 -8.15 4.45 3.93
N GLY A 182 -8.66 3.23 3.67
CA GLY A 182 -10.02 2.80 3.96
C GLY A 182 -11.05 3.28 2.95
N CYS A 183 -10.62 3.89 1.85
CA CYS A 183 -11.49 4.35 0.77
C CYS A 183 -11.26 3.51 -0.49
N GLY A 184 -12.31 2.85 -0.98
CA GLY A 184 -12.28 2.20 -2.28
C GLY A 184 -12.43 3.20 -3.42
N THR A 185 -11.61 3.08 -4.45
CA THR A 185 -11.71 3.82 -5.72
C THR A 185 -11.64 2.83 -6.88
N SER A 186 -12.50 3.01 -7.88
CA SER A 186 -12.50 2.17 -9.08
C SER A 186 -11.28 2.45 -9.97
N VAL A 187 -11.01 1.57 -10.93
CA VAL A 187 -9.96 1.82 -11.95
C VAL A 187 -10.31 3.06 -12.78
N LEU A 188 -11.56 3.22 -13.21
CA LEU A 188 -11.97 4.34 -14.05
C LEU A 188 -12.02 5.67 -13.28
N GLU A 189 -12.38 5.65 -11.99
CA GLU A 189 -12.28 6.83 -11.11
C GLU A 189 -10.83 7.29 -10.97
N MET A 190 -9.88 6.34 -10.81
CA MET A 190 -8.45 6.65 -10.74
C MET A 190 -7.92 7.23 -12.07
N VAL A 191 -8.33 6.67 -13.21
CA VAL A 191 -7.97 7.22 -14.54
C VAL A 191 -8.48 8.66 -14.68
N ALA A 192 -9.75 8.91 -14.36
CA ALA A 192 -10.34 10.25 -14.43
C ALA A 192 -9.64 11.25 -13.48
N ALA A 193 -9.25 10.81 -12.28
CA ALA A 193 -8.49 11.63 -11.35
C ALA A 193 -7.08 11.96 -11.90
N PHE A 194 -6.42 11.00 -12.54
CA PHE A 194 -5.12 11.22 -13.16
C PHE A 194 -5.19 12.16 -14.38
N GLU A 195 -6.19 11.99 -15.24
CA GLU A 195 -6.48 12.92 -16.34
C GLU A 195 -6.59 14.36 -15.80
N LYS A 196 -7.42 14.57 -14.78
CA LYS A 196 -7.59 15.88 -14.13
C LYS A 196 -6.27 16.45 -13.58
N ALA A 197 -5.40 15.62 -13.00
CA ALA A 197 -4.09 16.04 -12.51
C ALA A 197 -3.14 16.45 -13.65
N SER A 198 -3.12 15.68 -14.74
CA SER A 198 -2.24 15.90 -15.89
C SER A 198 -2.55 17.20 -16.67
N LEU A 199 -3.81 17.63 -16.63
CA LEU A 199 -4.28 18.88 -17.27
C LEU A 199 -3.83 20.14 -16.53
N LYS A 200 -3.80 20.11 -15.18
CA LYS A 200 -3.57 21.31 -14.35
C LYS A 200 -2.16 21.88 -14.43
N VAL A 201 -1.13 21.06 -14.63
CA VAL A 201 0.26 21.48 -14.48
C VAL A 201 0.84 22.17 -15.74
N ASN A 202 0.26 21.92 -16.92
CA ASN A 202 0.85 22.38 -18.18
C ASN A 202 0.29 23.68 -18.76
N VAL A 203 -0.84 24.18 -18.23
CA VAL A 203 -1.48 25.38 -18.79
C VAL A 203 -0.73 26.65 -18.39
N VAL A 204 -0.25 26.72 -17.15
CA VAL A 204 0.39 27.94 -16.60
C VAL A 204 1.76 28.21 -17.23
N SER A 205 2.61 27.20 -17.37
CA SER A 205 3.95 27.37 -17.96
C SER A 205 3.91 27.71 -19.46
N PHE A 206 2.90 27.20 -20.17
CA PHE A 206 2.74 27.44 -21.59
C PHE A 206 2.16 28.84 -21.89
N LEU A 207 1.23 29.34 -21.06
CA LEU A 207 0.64 30.69 -21.19
C LEU A 207 1.65 31.82 -20.94
N LEU A 208 2.68 31.57 -20.13
CA LEU A 208 3.70 32.58 -19.77
C LEU A 208 4.83 32.70 -20.81
N SER A 209 4.79 31.96 -21.93
CA SER A 209 5.81 32.04 -22.98
C SER A 209 5.53 33.20 -23.95
N PRO A 210 6.39 34.24 -24.02
CA PRO A 210 6.06 35.51 -24.68
C PRO A 210 6.10 35.49 -26.22
N SER A 211 6.35 34.33 -26.87
CA SER A 211 6.64 34.25 -28.31
C SER A 211 5.66 33.40 -29.12
N ARG A 212 4.42 33.19 -28.66
CA ARG A 212 3.46 32.27 -29.31
C ARG A 212 2.23 33.02 -29.84
N SER A 213 1.88 32.80 -31.11
CA SER A 213 0.64 33.28 -31.71
C SER A 213 -0.57 32.75 -30.95
N LEU A 214 -1.58 33.60 -30.73
CA LEU A 214 -2.86 33.27 -30.08
C LEU A 214 -3.52 32.02 -30.69
N SER A 215 -3.38 31.80 -32.00
CA SER A 215 -3.88 30.61 -32.69
C SER A 215 -3.18 29.32 -32.25
N LEU A 216 -1.86 29.36 -32.05
CA LEU A 216 -1.08 28.23 -31.53
C LEU A 216 -1.42 27.95 -30.07
N VAL A 217 -1.67 29.01 -29.30
CA VAL A 217 -2.08 28.88 -27.90
C VAL A 217 -3.44 28.25 -27.77
N ILE A 218 -4.42 28.69 -28.57
CA ILE A 218 -5.75 28.10 -28.62
C ILE A 218 -5.69 26.65 -29.10
N LYS A 219 -4.94 26.33 -30.17
CA LYS A 219 -4.78 24.93 -30.63
C LYS A 219 -4.15 24.04 -29.56
N PHE A 220 -3.11 24.53 -28.87
CA PHE A 220 -2.47 23.78 -27.79
C PHE A 220 -3.42 23.58 -26.60
N LEU A 221 -4.16 24.61 -26.19
CA LEU A 221 -5.15 24.53 -25.12
C LEU A 221 -6.30 23.58 -25.49
N VAL A 222 -6.80 23.61 -26.72
CA VAL A 222 -7.86 22.71 -27.20
C VAL A 222 -7.37 21.26 -27.25
N LEU A 223 -6.17 21.00 -27.79
CA LEU A 223 -5.56 19.67 -27.80
C LEU A 223 -5.29 19.15 -26.38
N LYS A 224 -4.87 20.03 -25.46
CA LYS A 224 -4.67 19.69 -24.04
C LYS A 224 -5.98 19.42 -23.32
N LEU A 225 -7.00 20.25 -23.49
CA LEU A 225 -8.34 20.05 -22.89
C LEU A 225 -9.01 18.75 -23.36
N LEU A 226 -8.58 18.20 -24.49
CA LEU A 226 -9.03 16.93 -25.06
C LEU A 226 -8.10 15.75 -24.73
N GLN A 227 -7.03 15.94 -23.94
CA GLN A 227 -6.05 14.90 -23.64
C GLN A 227 -6.64 13.89 -22.65
N LYS A 228 -7.48 12.99 -23.17
CA LYS A 228 -7.93 11.77 -22.49
C LYS A 228 -6.85 10.70 -22.57
N ILE A 229 -6.79 9.84 -21.57
CA ILE A 229 -5.98 8.62 -21.61
C ILE A 229 -6.73 7.62 -22.51
N PRO A 230 -6.17 7.19 -23.66
CA PRO A 230 -6.79 6.16 -24.47
C PRO A 230 -6.87 4.85 -23.68
N ILE A 231 -8.03 4.20 -23.69
CA ILE A 231 -8.30 2.98 -22.93
C ILE A 231 -8.74 1.87 -23.86
N LYS A 232 -8.18 0.68 -23.64
CA LYS A 232 -8.64 -0.58 -24.21
C LYS A 232 -9.23 -1.46 -23.11
N LEU A 233 -10.52 -1.77 -23.22
CA LEU A 233 -11.18 -2.71 -22.32
C LEU A 233 -10.72 -4.14 -22.63
N CYS A 234 -10.28 -4.85 -21.60
CA CYS A 234 -9.78 -6.21 -21.67
C CYS A 234 -10.64 -7.15 -20.80
N PRO A 235 -10.60 -8.48 -21.05
CA PRO A 235 -11.14 -9.45 -20.10
C PRO A 235 -10.53 -9.29 -18.70
N ARG A 236 -11.21 -9.84 -17.69
CA ARG A 236 -10.70 -9.85 -16.32
C ARG A 236 -9.34 -10.53 -16.25
N ARG A 237 -8.42 -9.97 -15.48
CA ARG A 237 -7.11 -10.58 -15.23
C ARG A 237 -7.26 -11.69 -14.18
N PRO A 238 -6.72 -12.90 -14.41
CA PRO A 238 -6.82 -13.99 -13.44
C PRO A 238 -6.27 -13.59 -12.07
N GLY A 239 -7.04 -13.86 -11.01
CA GLY A 239 -6.66 -13.58 -9.64
C GLY A 239 -6.95 -12.15 -9.15
N ASP A 240 -7.55 -11.27 -9.96
CA ASP A 240 -8.04 -9.96 -9.51
C ASP A 240 -9.39 -10.09 -8.79
N ALA A 241 -9.45 -9.58 -7.56
CA ALA A 241 -10.69 -9.43 -6.81
C ALA A 241 -11.56 -8.29 -7.34
N THR A 242 -12.87 -8.37 -7.10
CA THR A 242 -13.85 -7.33 -7.43
C THR A 242 -13.57 -6.04 -6.68
N ALA A 243 -13.50 -6.10 -5.34
CA ALA A 243 -13.29 -4.96 -4.46
C ALA A 243 -12.50 -5.40 -3.22
N VAL A 244 -11.47 -4.63 -2.86
CA VAL A 244 -10.65 -4.86 -1.66
C VAL A 244 -10.19 -3.50 -1.12
N TYR A 245 -10.61 -3.13 0.10
CA TYR A 245 -10.16 -1.92 0.78
C TYR A 245 -10.05 -2.10 2.29
N ALA A 246 -9.17 -1.32 2.92
CA ALA A 246 -8.71 -1.56 4.29
C ALA A 246 -9.72 -1.09 5.34
N SER A 247 -9.77 -1.78 6.47
CA SER A 247 -10.03 -1.11 7.74
C SER A 247 -8.68 -0.58 8.23
N THR A 248 -8.66 0.66 8.74
CA THR A 248 -7.43 1.33 9.18
C THR A 248 -7.41 1.59 10.68
N GLU A 249 -8.45 1.16 11.40
CA GLU A 249 -8.61 1.48 12.83
C GLU A 249 -7.49 0.90 13.68
N LYS A 250 -7.04 -0.34 13.37
CA LYS A 250 -5.97 -1.00 14.13
C LYS A 250 -4.64 -0.26 14.01
N ALA A 251 -4.25 0.10 12.79
CA ALA A 251 -3.03 0.87 12.54
C ALA A 251 -3.11 2.26 13.18
N GLN A 252 -4.26 2.93 13.11
CA GLN A 252 -4.45 4.22 13.77
C GLN A 252 -4.33 4.14 15.29
N ARG A 253 -4.97 3.14 15.90
CA ARG A 253 -4.97 2.96 17.36
C ARG A 253 -3.60 2.55 17.89
N GLU A 254 -2.92 1.63 17.21
CA GLU A 254 -1.75 0.94 17.76
C GLU A 254 -0.40 1.44 17.24
N LEU A 255 -0.38 2.06 16.06
CA LEU A 255 0.82 2.69 15.50
C LEU A 255 0.76 4.23 15.57
N GLY A 256 -0.40 4.80 15.91
CA GLY A 256 -0.61 6.25 15.79
C GLY A 256 -0.50 6.73 14.34
N TRP A 257 -0.75 5.85 13.37
CA TRP A 257 -0.54 6.12 11.95
C TRP A 257 -1.87 6.14 11.19
N LYS A 258 -2.02 7.11 10.29
CA LYS A 258 -3.14 7.21 9.36
C LYS A 258 -2.65 7.84 8.05
N ALA A 259 -3.14 7.34 6.91
CA ALA A 259 -2.90 7.97 5.63
C ALA A 259 -3.47 9.40 5.60
N LYS A 260 -2.70 10.33 5.04
CA LYS A 260 -2.99 11.78 5.01
C LYS A 260 -3.43 12.24 3.62
N TYR A 261 -2.94 11.58 2.58
CA TYR A 261 -3.13 11.97 1.19
C TYR A 261 -4.31 11.24 0.56
N GLY A 262 -5.11 11.95 -0.23
CA GLY A 262 -6.18 11.38 -1.05
C GLY A 262 -5.74 11.12 -2.49
N VAL A 263 -6.68 10.62 -3.29
CA VAL A 263 -6.46 10.30 -4.72
C VAL A 263 -5.94 11.52 -5.50
N ALA A 264 -6.41 12.73 -5.17
CA ALA A 264 -5.98 13.95 -5.86
C ALA A 264 -4.48 14.22 -5.67
N GLU A 265 -3.96 14.06 -4.45
CA GLU A 265 -2.55 14.24 -4.14
C GLU A 265 -1.70 13.13 -4.78
N MET A 266 -2.17 11.88 -4.71
CA MET A 266 -1.53 10.74 -5.39
C MET A 266 -1.34 11.00 -6.88
N CYS A 267 -2.40 11.39 -7.60
CA CYS A 267 -2.33 11.68 -9.02
C CYS A 267 -1.45 12.90 -9.33
N ARG A 268 -1.53 13.96 -8.52
CA ARG A 268 -0.71 15.17 -8.68
C ARG A 268 0.78 14.83 -8.60
N ASP A 269 1.19 14.12 -7.56
CA ASP A 269 2.60 13.85 -7.30
C ASP A 269 3.15 12.80 -8.27
N GLN A 270 2.35 11.79 -8.63
CA GLN A 270 2.67 10.87 -9.72
C GLN A 270 2.88 11.61 -11.04
N TRP A 271 1.97 12.53 -11.41
CA TRP A 271 2.11 13.30 -12.63
C TRP A 271 3.33 14.22 -12.60
N LYS A 272 3.64 14.84 -11.46
CA LYS A 272 4.83 15.68 -11.29
C LYS A 272 6.11 14.89 -11.57
N TRP A 273 6.22 13.66 -11.05
CA TRP A 273 7.31 12.74 -11.36
C TRP A 273 7.34 12.38 -12.85
N ALA A 274 6.23 11.85 -13.40
CA ALA A 274 6.17 11.35 -14.76
C ALA A 274 6.44 12.42 -15.82
N SER A 275 5.87 13.62 -15.65
CA SER A 275 6.08 14.74 -16.58
C SER A 275 7.51 15.28 -16.56
N SER A 276 8.18 15.22 -15.41
CA SER A 276 9.58 15.63 -15.28
C SER A 276 10.57 14.54 -15.72
N ASN A 277 10.14 13.27 -15.66
CA ASN A 277 10.97 12.09 -15.94
C ASN A 277 10.22 11.13 -16.88
N PRO A 278 9.87 11.57 -18.11
CA PRO A 278 9.03 10.78 -19.00
C PRO A 278 9.62 9.39 -19.29
N TRP A 279 10.94 9.29 -19.35
CA TRP A 279 11.68 8.05 -19.60
C TRP A 279 12.23 7.38 -18.34
N GLY A 280 11.73 7.76 -17.16
CA GLY A 280 12.19 7.20 -15.89
C GLY A 280 13.58 7.67 -15.46
N TYR A 281 14.26 6.87 -14.64
CA TYR A 281 15.62 7.13 -14.22
C TYR A 281 16.59 6.86 -15.38
N GLN A 282 17.24 7.90 -15.87
CA GLN A 282 18.33 7.74 -16.83
C GLN A 282 19.63 7.47 -16.09
N SER A 283 20.47 6.56 -16.60
CA SER A 283 21.85 6.47 -16.13
C SER A 283 22.51 7.83 -16.35
N LYS A 284 23.27 8.33 -15.37
CA LYS A 284 24.23 9.40 -15.66
C LYS A 284 25.07 8.88 -16.82
N LYS A 285 25.11 9.63 -17.94
CA LYS A 285 26.07 9.31 -19.00
C LYS A 285 27.44 9.19 -18.34
N PRO A 286 28.15 8.07 -18.53
CA PRO A 286 29.50 7.90 -17.96
C PRO A 286 30.44 9.00 -18.45
#